data_AF-A0A2D4LSI6-F1
#
_entry.id   AF-A0A2D4LSI6-F1
#
_cell.length_a   1.000
_cell.length_b   1.000
_cell.length_c   1.000
_cell.angle_alpha   90.00
_cell.angle_beta   90.00
_cell.angle_gamma   90.00
#
_symmetry.space_group_name_H-M   'P 1'
#
loop_
_entity.id
_entity.type
_entity.pdbx_description
1 polymer ?
#
loop_
_entity_poly.entity_id
_entity_poly.type
_entity_poly.pdbx_seq_one_letter_code
_entity_poly.pdbx_strand_id
1 'polypeptide(L)'
;EKIKEIDLIQESLRITRNKEWNNLLKVKKKQLKLFDELQWHNMKMIVKQRIMGWGNKSMKQMVNYLKKRKEKSCIPALKDKNGVVKYSNIELEEIMKAFYENLYKKEQVTMQTIEIKEKLIEEDRQILNVKITKDEIIRVIKGLKPVKAPGPDGFSGEYYKTYMNELVPHLEKLFN
;
A
#
# COMPACT_ATOMS: atom_id res chain seq x y z
N GLU A 1 -11.13 -19.01 6.25
CA GLU A 1 -11.40 -20.38 6.73
C GLU A 1 -12.23 -21.19 5.74
N LYS A 2 -13.43 -20.74 5.35
CA LYS A 2 -14.33 -21.48 4.42
C LYS A 2 -13.75 -21.78 3.03
N ILE A 3 -12.94 -20.88 2.46
CA ILE A 3 -12.28 -21.09 1.15
C ILE A 3 -11.18 -22.17 1.28
N LYS A 4 -10.36 -22.10 2.33
CA LYS A 4 -9.33 -23.11 2.64
C LYS A 4 -9.93 -24.50 2.84
N GLU A 5 -11.11 -24.58 3.45
CA GLU A 5 -11.85 -25.84 3.63
C GLU A 5 -12.29 -26.43 2.28
N ILE A 6 -12.74 -25.60 1.34
CA ILE A 6 -13.10 -26.02 -0.03
C ILE A 6 -11.86 -26.50 -0.79
N ASP A 7 -10.73 -25.80 -0.65
CA ASP A 7 -9.47 -26.19 -1.31
C ASP A 7 -8.97 -27.55 -0.82
N LEU A 8 -9.07 -27.82 0.49
CA LEU A 8 -8.73 -29.12 1.08
C LEU A 8 -9.64 -30.25 0.57
N ILE A 9 -10.93 -29.98 0.40
CA ILE A 9 -11.90 -30.93 -0.17
C ILE A 9 -11.62 -31.19 -1.65
N GLN A 10 -11.15 -30.18 -2.39
CA GLN A 10 -10.77 -30.35 -3.79
C GLN A 10 -9.51 -31.20 -3.93
N GLU A 11 -8.53 -31.04 -3.04
CA GLU A 11 -7.31 -31.83 -3.03
C GLU A 11 -7.59 -33.29 -2.62
N SER A 12 -8.43 -33.52 -1.60
CA SER A 12 -8.82 -34.89 -1.20
C SER A 12 -9.63 -35.60 -2.29
N LEU A 13 -10.49 -34.88 -3.01
CA LEU A 13 -11.21 -35.39 -4.17
C LEU A 13 -10.27 -35.73 -5.34
N ARG A 14 -9.24 -34.92 -5.58
CA ARG A 14 -8.24 -35.16 -6.64
C ARG A 14 -7.48 -36.47 -6.41
N ILE A 15 -7.15 -36.76 -5.15
CA ILE A 15 -6.44 -37.97 -4.73
C ILE A 15 -7.36 -39.20 -4.74
N THR A 16 -8.58 -39.08 -4.21
CA THR A 16 -9.44 -40.25 -3.91
C THR A 16 -10.47 -40.55 -5.01
N ARG A 17 -10.85 -39.56 -5.84
CA ARG A 17 -11.92 -39.64 -6.87
C ARG A 17 -13.26 -40.23 -6.39
N ASN A 18 -13.60 -40.07 -5.11
CA ASN A 18 -14.84 -40.58 -4.51
C ASN A 18 -16.02 -39.59 -4.73
N LYS A 19 -17.21 -40.15 -4.99
CA LYS A 19 -18.49 -39.45 -5.20
C LYS A 19 -18.96 -38.67 -3.97
N GLU A 20 -18.61 -39.10 -2.76
CA GLU A 20 -18.97 -38.42 -1.51
C GLU A 20 -18.30 -37.04 -1.38
N TRP A 21 -17.00 -36.95 -1.70
CA TRP A 21 -16.27 -35.69 -1.72
C TRP A 21 -16.82 -34.71 -2.77
N ASN A 22 -17.28 -35.22 -3.91
CA ASN A 22 -17.96 -34.43 -4.94
C ASN A 22 -19.27 -33.82 -4.44
N ASN A 23 -20.08 -34.60 -3.72
CA ASN A 23 -21.32 -34.12 -3.12
C ASN A 23 -21.05 -33.09 -2.02
N LEU A 24 -20.06 -33.35 -1.16
CA LEU A 24 -19.66 -32.44 -0.10
C LEU A 24 -19.13 -31.11 -0.66
N LEU A 25 -18.31 -31.16 -1.72
CA LEU A 25 -17.81 -29.99 -2.42
C LEU A 25 -18.95 -29.13 -2.99
N LYS A 26 -19.96 -29.78 -3.59
CA LYS A 26 -21.15 -29.11 -4.13
C LYS A 26 -21.93 -28.38 -3.02
N VAL A 27 -22.10 -29.01 -1.86
CA VAL A 27 -22.77 -28.41 -0.69
C VAL A 27 -21.98 -27.22 -0.16
N LYS A 28 -20.66 -27.36 0.05
CA LYS A 28 -19.81 -26.31 0.59
C LYS A 28 -19.72 -25.08 -0.34
N LYS A 29 -19.63 -25.30 -1.66
CA LYS A 29 -19.69 -24.21 -2.65
C LYS A 29 -21.03 -23.46 -2.60
N LYS A 30 -22.15 -24.17 -2.40
CA LYS A 30 -23.47 -23.54 -2.25
C LYS A 30 -23.56 -22.71 -0.96
N GLN A 31 -23.00 -23.21 0.15
CA GLN A 31 -22.95 -22.47 1.42
C GLN A 31 -22.10 -21.20 1.32
N LEU A 32 -20.98 -21.23 0.58
CA LEU A 32 -20.14 -20.05 0.37
C LEU A 32 -20.91 -18.96 -0.42
N LYS A 33 -21.55 -19.34 -1.53
CA LYS A 33 -22.36 -18.39 -2.33
C LYS A 33 -23.44 -17.71 -1.50
N LEU A 34 -24.18 -18.48 -0.69
CA LEU A 34 -25.23 -17.94 0.17
C LEU A 34 -24.65 -16.97 1.22
N PHE A 35 -23.48 -17.29 1.79
CA PHE A 35 -22.82 -16.41 2.73
C PHE A 35 -22.41 -15.08 2.09
N ASP A 36 -21.84 -15.13 0.88
CA ASP A 36 -21.47 -13.92 0.14
C ASP A 36 -22.70 -13.07 -0.19
N GLU A 37 -23.79 -13.69 -0.66
CA GLU A 37 -25.07 -12.99 -0.92
C GLU A 37 -25.62 -12.29 0.33
N LEU A 38 -25.54 -12.94 1.50
CA LEU A 38 -25.95 -12.33 2.78
C LEU A 38 -25.06 -11.14 3.18
N GLN A 39 -23.73 -11.26 2.99
CA GLN A 39 -22.81 -10.15 3.24
C GLN A 39 -23.10 -8.96 2.31
N TRP A 40 -23.31 -9.24 1.01
CA TRP A 40 -23.69 -8.23 0.03
C TRP A 40 -25.01 -7.55 0.37
N HIS A 41 -26.01 -8.32 0.77
CA HIS A 41 -27.30 -7.78 1.19
C HIS A 41 -27.17 -6.86 2.42
N ASN A 42 -26.42 -7.29 3.44
CA ASN A 42 -26.18 -6.50 4.63
C ASN A 42 -25.41 -5.19 4.31
N MET A 43 -24.38 -5.25 3.48
CA MET A 43 -23.65 -4.04 3.07
C MET A 43 -24.52 -3.10 2.25
N LYS A 44 -25.33 -3.64 1.34
CA LYS A 44 -26.31 -2.85 0.57
C LYS A 44 -27.30 -2.16 1.51
N MET A 45 -27.79 -2.84 2.55
CA MET A 45 -28.68 -2.27 3.56
C MET A 45 -28.02 -1.14 4.37
N ILE A 46 -26.78 -1.32 4.82
CA ILE A 46 -26.02 -0.29 5.56
C ILE A 46 -25.77 0.95 4.69
N VAL A 47 -25.33 0.73 3.44
CA VAL A 47 -25.11 1.80 2.47
C VAL A 47 -26.42 2.50 2.16
N LYS A 48 -27.51 1.75 1.93
CA LYS A 48 -28.84 2.30 1.67
C LYS A 48 -29.37 3.07 2.88
N GLN A 49 -29.14 2.66 4.13
CA GLN A 49 -29.51 3.45 5.32
C GLN A 49 -28.68 4.74 5.42
N ARG A 50 -27.38 4.68 5.13
CA ARG A 50 -26.50 5.85 5.06
C ARG A 50 -26.94 6.82 3.94
N ILE A 51 -27.51 6.29 2.85
CA ILE A 51 -27.97 7.03 1.68
C ILE A 51 -29.47 7.42 1.73
N MET A 52 -30.33 6.74 2.50
CA MET A 52 -31.78 7.01 2.53
C MET A 52 -32.21 7.85 3.74
N GLY A 53 -31.34 8.15 4.71
CA GLY A 53 -31.60 9.17 5.72
C GLY A 53 -31.69 10.61 5.17
N TRP A 54 -31.96 10.77 3.87
CA TRP A 54 -31.70 11.95 3.05
C TRP A 54 -32.94 12.85 2.90
N GLY A 55 -33.13 13.69 3.92
CA GLY A 55 -33.57 15.07 3.72
C GLY A 55 -32.41 16.03 4.01
N ASN A 56 -32.67 17.19 4.62
CA ASN A 56 -31.69 18.24 5.00
C ASN A 56 -30.40 17.77 5.73
N LYS A 57 -30.35 16.53 6.24
CA LYS A 57 -29.16 15.92 6.86
C LYS A 57 -28.06 15.58 5.85
N SER A 58 -28.39 15.21 4.60
CA SER A 58 -27.38 14.88 3.57
C SER A 58 -26.55 16.11 3.16
N MET A 59 -27.21 17.25 2.95
CA MET A 59 -26.55 18.53 2.66
C MET A 59 -25.66 18.98 3.83
N LYS A 60 -26.14 18.87 5.08
CA LYS A 60 -25.34 19.21 6.27
C LYS A 60 -24.11 18.31 6.41
N GLN A 61 -24.25 17.01 6.14
CA GLN A 61 -23.12 16.07 6.13
C GLN A 61 -22.13 16.41 5.02
N MET A 62 -22.61 16.74 3.82
CA MET A 62 -21.77 17.18 2.70
C MET A 62 -21.00 18.47 3.05
N VAL A 63 -21.67 19.48 3.59
CA VAL A 63 -21.03 20.73 4.03
C VAL A 63 -19.97 20.45 5.10
N ASN A 64 -20.26 19.60 6.08
CA ASN A 64 -19.28 19.24 7.11
C ASN A 64 -18.09 18.46 6.53
N TYR A 65 -18.34 17.56 5.57
CA TYR A 65 -17.29 16.85 4.86
C TYR A 65 -16.40 17.82 4.06
N LEU A 66 -17.00 18.76 3.32
CA LEU A 66 -16.29 19.77 2.56
C LEU A 66 -15.51 20.73 3.47
N LYS A 67 -16.07 21.15 4.60
CA LYS A 67 -15.36 21.96 5.61
C LYS A 67 -14.15 21.22 6.18
N LYS A 68 -14.33 19.98 6.64
CA LYS A 68 -13.22 19.14 7.14
C LYS A 68 -12.16 18.88 6.07
N ARG A 69 -12.55 18.74 4.81
CA ARG A 69 -11.63 18.58 3.69
C ARG A 69 -10.86 19.87 3.43
N LYS A 70 -11.54 21.02 3.41
CA LYS A 70 -10.92 22.35 3.24
C LYS A 70 -9.93 22.66 4.35
N GLU A 71 -10.28 22.41 5.61
CA GLU A 71 -9.38 22.58 6.76
C GLU A 71 -8.10 21.73 6.65
N LYS A 72 -8.18 20.53 6.06
CA LYS A 72 -7.02 19.66 5.83
C LYS A 72 -6.21 20.03 4.59
N SER A 73 -6.83 20.70 3.62
CA SER A 73 -6.19 21.05 2.34
C SER A 73 -5.67 22.49 2.29
N CYS A 74 -6.06 23.35 3.23
CA CYS A 74 -5.58 24.72 3.34
C CYS A 74 -4.55 24.84 4.47
N ILE A 75 -3.51 25.64 4.24
CA ILE A 75 -2.54 26.01 5.27
C ILE A 75 -3.13 27.22 6.02
N PRO A 76 -3.49 27.10 7.32
CA PRO A 76 -4.20 28.16 8.03
C PRO A 76 -3.28 29.29 8.52
N ALA A 77 -2.00 29.00 8.71
CA ALA A 77 -1.01 29.95 9.20
C ALA A 77 0.40 29.50 8.83
N LEU A 78 1.30 30.46 8.65
CA LEU A 78 2.74 30.22 8.45
C LEU A 78 3.56 31.08 9.39
N LYS A 79 4.76 30.62 9.71
CA LYS A 79 5.76 31.40 10.45
C LYS A 79 6.67 32.12 9.46
N ASP A 80 6.87 33.40 9.70
CA ASP A 80 7.86 34.19 8.97
C ASP A 80 9.30 33.87 9.44
N LYS A 81 10.31 34.37 8.73
CA LYS A 81 11.74 34.23 9.05
C LYS A 81 12.10 34.68 10.47
N ASN A 82 11.35 35.65 10.99
CA ASN A 82 11.49 36.17 12.36
C ASN A 82 10.75 35.34 13.43
N GLY A 83 10.12 34.21 13.04
CA GLY A 83 9.39 33.31 13.95
C GLY A 83 7.96 33.75 14.30
N VAL A 84 7.48 34.86 13.75
CA VAL A 84 6.12 35.39 13.98
C VAL A 84 5.09 34.62 13.15
N VAL A 85 4.00 34.18 13.78
CA VAL A 85 2.89 33.46 13.12
C VAL A 85 1.97 34.44 12.42
N LYS A 86 1.72 34.23 11.12
CA LYS A 86 0.84 35.01 10.27
C LYS A 86 -0.33 34.16 9.78
N TYR A 87 -1.50 34.80 9.62
CA TYR A 87 -2.77 34.14 9.28
C TYR A 87 -3.42 34.72 8.02
N SER A 88 -3.01 35.91 7.58
CA SER A 88 -3.59 36.55 6.39
C SER A 88 -3.09 35.91 5.11
N ASN A 89 -3.98 35.61 4.16
CA ASN A 89 -3.61 34.98 2.89
C ASN A 89 -2.48 35.73 2.15
N ILE A 90 -2.50 37.07 2.19
CA ILE A 90 -1.48 37.91 1.56
C ILE A 90 -0.11 37.68 2.23
N GLU A 91 -0.08 37.69 3.56
CA GLU A 91 1.16 37.43 4.32
C GLU A 91 1.67 36.00 4.09
N LEU A 92 0.77 35.02 4.00
CA LEU A 92 1.15 33.63 3.71
C LEU A 92 1.77 33.49 2.31
N GLU A 93 1.21 34.16 1.30
CA GLU A 93 1.73 34.16 -0.07
C GLU A 93 3.14 34.78 -0.13
N GLU A 94 3.35 35.90 0.55
CA GLU A 94 4.66 36.55 0.66
C GLU A 94 5.69 35.65 1.35
N ILE A 95 5.31 34.99 2.46
CA ILE A 95 6.18 34.03 3.16
C ILE A 95 6.55 32.86 2.25
N MET A 96 5.56 32.27 1.55
CA MET A 96 5.81 31.16 0.61
C MET A 96 6.74 31.57 -0.52
N LYS A 97 6.48 32.72 -1.15
CA LYS A 97 7.31 33.27 -2.23
C LYS A 97 8.74 33.47 -1.74
N ALA A 98 8.91 34.18 -0.63
CA ALA A 98 10.24 34.46 -0.06
C ALA A 98 10.98 33.18 0.35
N PHE A 99 10.28 32.15 0.84
CA PHE A 99 10.87 30.86 1.19
C PHE A 99 11.41 30.14 -0.05
N TYR A 100 10.57 29.95 -1.07
CA TYR A 100 10.97 29.21 -2.28
C TYR A 100 11.98 29.98 -3.14
N GLU A 101 11.91 31.31 -3.15
CA GLU A 101 12.97 32.13 -3.75
C GLU A 101 14.33 31.87 -3.09
N ASN A 102 14.39 31.68 -1.77
CA ASN A 102 15.66 31.33 -1.13
C ASN A 102 16.05 29.87 -1.35
N LEU A 103 15.08 28.94 -1.34
CA LEU A 103 15.34 27.52 -1.54
C LEU A 103 15.91 27.21 -2.93
N TYR A 104 15.41 27.89 -3.95
CA TYR A 104 15.82 27.71 -5.33
C TYR A 104 16.76 28.81 -5.84
N LYS A 105 17.30 29.65 -4.95
CA LYS A 105 18.43 30.51 -5.30
C LYS A 105 19.56 29.59 -5.72
N LYS A 106 19.99 29.73 -6.98
CA LYS A 106 21.16 29.01 -7.48
C LYS A 106 22.37 29.50 -6.70
N GLU A 107 22.80 28.71 -5.73
CA GLU A 107 24.15 28.84 -5.20
C GLU A 107 25.12 28.57 -6.35
N GLN A 108 26.13 29.44 -6.50
CA GLN A 108 27.26 29.19 -7.38
C GLN A 108 28.10 28.08 -6.73
N VAL A 109 27.59 26.87 -6.74
CA VAL A 109 28.33 25.68 -6.36
C VAL A 109 29.38 25.51 -7.46
N THR A 110 30.59 25.99 -7.18
CA THR A 110 31.77 25.47 -7.87
C THR A 110 31.71 23.95 -7.75
N MET A 111 32.13 23.20 -8.76
CA MET A 111 32.28 21.73 -8.67
C MET A 111 33.36 21.35 -7.64
N GLN A 112 33.18 21.76 -6.39
CA GLN A 112 33.81 21.16 -5.25
C GLN A 112 33.17 19.78 -5.18
N THR A 113 33.99 18.79 -5.50
CA THR A 113 33.74 17.37 -5.31
C THR A 113 32.91 17.22 -4.04
N ILE A 114 31.70 16.67 -4.15
CA ILE A 114 30.89 16.35 -2.98
C ILE A 114 31.79 15.51 -2.07
N GLU A 115 32.27 16.12 -1.00
CA GLU A 115 33.09 15.44 -0.01
C GLU A 115 32.13 14.51 0.72
N ILE A 116 32.06 13.26 0.27
CA ILE A 116 31.33 12.20 0.97
C ILE A 116 32.09 11.99 2.28
N LYS A 117 31.68 12.71 3.32
CA LYS A 117 32.40 12.81 4.61
C LYS A 117 32.38 11.54 5.44
N GLU A 118 31.58 10.55 5.06
CA GLU A 118 31.49 9.28 5.78
C GLU A 118 31.91 8.15 4.83
N LYS A 119 33.17 7.74 4.93
CA LYS A 119 33.60 6.47 4.38
C LYS A 119 32.93 5.37 5.22
N LEU A 120 32.27 4.45 4.54
CA LEU A 120 31.67 3.27 5.16
C LEU A 120 32.71 2.56 6.03
N ILE A 121 32.32 2.16 7.24
CA ILE A 121 33.20 1.39 8.13
C ILE A 121 33.47 0.04 7.45
N GLU A 122 34.67 -0.52 7.62
CA GLU A 122 35.08 -1.74 6.92
C GLU A 122 34.16 -2.93 7.25
N GLU A 123 33.57 -2.97 8.47
CA GLU A 123 32.56 -3.97 8.84
C GLU A 123 31.29 -3.86 7.98
N ASP A 124 30.72 -2.67 7.85
CA ASP A 124 29.54 -2.43 7.03
C ASP A 124 29.84 -2.73 5.55
N ARG A 125 31.07 -2.43 5.10
CA ARG A 125 31.51 -2.74 3.74
C ARG A 125 31.53 -4.25 3.51
N GLN A 126 32.01 -5.03 4.46
CA GLN A 126 32.00 -6.48 4.35
C GLN A 126 30.56 -7.01 4.29
N ILE A 127 29.67 -6.52 5.15
CA ILE A 127 28.25 -6.93 5.17
C ILE A 127 27.56 -6.63 3.83
N LEU A 128 27.75 -5.42 3.28
CA LEU A 128 27.12 -5.02 2.02
C LEU A 128 27.66 -5.78 0.80
N ASN A 129 28.87 -6.32 0.87
CA ASN A 129 29.48 -7.13 -0.20
C ASN A 129 29.21 -8.64 -0.04
N VAL A 130 28.46 -9.06 0.98
CA VAL A 130 28.05 -10.46 1.10
C VAL A 130 27.07 -10.81 -0.01
N LYS A 131 27.23 -12.02 -0.56
CA LYS A 131 26.30 -12.57 -1.56
C LYS A 131 24.91 -12.72 -0.98
N ILE A 132 23.91 -12.34 -1.77
CA ILE A 132 22.51 -12.49 -1.43
C ILE A 132 22.16 -13.97 -1.36
N THR A 133 21.60 -14.39 -0.23
CA THR A 133 21.23 -15.78 0.04
C THR A 133 19.80 -16.10 -0.40
N LYS A 134 19.52 -17.36 -0.71
CA LYS A 134 18.14 -17.82 -1.01
C LYS A 134 17.14 -17.49 0.09
N ASP A 135 17.56 -17.60 1.35
CA ASP A 135 16.70 -17.33 2.51
C ASP A 135 16.29 -15.87 2.61
N GLU A 136 17.19 -14.94 2.24
CA GLU A 136 16.84 -13.52 2.13
C GLU A 136 15.78 -13.28 1.06
N ILE A 137 15.95 -13.87 -0.13
CA ILE A 137 14.99 -13.75 -1.22
C ILE A 137 13.62 -14.30 -0.81
N ILE A 138 13.59 -15.49 -0.18
CA ILE A 138 12.36 -16.12 0.31
C ILE A 138 11.66 -15.22 1.35
N ARG A 139 12.42 -14.66 2.31
CA ARG A 139 11.88 -13.75 3.33
C ARG A 139 11.26 -12.50 2.70
N VAL A 140 11.94 -11.90 1.71
CA VAL A 140 11.44 -10.72 0.99
C VAL A 140 10.15 -11.04 0.25
N ILE A 141 10.12 -12.13 -0.53
CA ILE A 141 8.92 -12.55 -1.29
C ILE A 141 7.73 -12.78 -0.35
N LYS A 142 7.93 -13.45 0.79
CA LYS A 142 6.86 -13.67 1.79
C LYS A 142 6.32 -12.37 2.37
N GLY A 143 7.19 -11.37 2.55
CA GLY A 143 6.85 -10.04 3.06
C GLY A 143 6.09 -9.14 2.08
N LEU A 144 6.08 -9.46 0.76
CA LEU A 144 5.36 -8.67 -0.24
C LEU A 144 3.86 -8.62 0.05
N LYS A 145 3.23 -7.47 -0.20
CA LYS A 145 1.77 -7.33 -0.12
C LYS A 145 1.16 -7.77 -1.47
N PRO A 146 0.23 -8.75 -1.51
CA PRO A 146 -0.22 -9.35 -2.76
C PRO A 146 -0.99 -8.37 -3.67
N VAL A 147 -1.81 -7.50 -3.09
CA VAL A 147 -2.72 -6.59 -3.82
C VAL A 147 -2.08 -5.22 -4.11
N LYS A 148 -0.75 -5.13 -4.10
CA LYS A 148 -0.07 -3.89 -4.49
C LYS A 148 0.06 -3.81 -6.01
N ALA A 149 0.05 -2.58 -6.52
CA ALA A 149 0.34 -2.31 -7.92
C ALA A 149 1.73 -2.88 -8.27
N PRO A 150 1.88 -3.46 -9.47
CA PRO A 150 3.16 -3.99 -9.94
C PRO A 150 4.21 -2.88 -10.07
N GLY A 151 5.47 -3.26 -9.94
CA GLY A 151 6.60 -2.37 -10.11
C GLY A 151 6.94 -2.13 -11.59
N PRO A 152 8.12 -1.55 -11.90
CA PRO A 152 8.60 -1.39 -13.27
C PRO A 152 8.83 -2.72 -13.99
N ASP A 153 8.95 -3.82 -13.23
CA ASP A 153 9.02 -5.20 -13.70
C ASP A 153 7.67 -5.76 -14.18
N GLY A 154 6.54 -5.10 -13.86
CA GLY A 154 5.20 -5.48 -14.31
C GLY A 154 4.57 -6.65 -13.54
N PHE A 155 5.26 -7.25 -12.56
CA PHE A 155 4.75 -8.39 -11.79
C PHE A 155 4.16 -7.96 -10.45
N SER A 156 3.03 -8.57 -10.06
CA SER A 156 2.40 -8.30 -8.76
C SER A 156 3.08 -9.10 -7.64
N GLY A 157 2.85 -8.67 -6.39
CA GLY A 157 3.34 -9.44 -5.23
C GLY A 157 2.76 -10.86 -5.15
N GLU A 158 1.61 -11.11 -5.75
CA GLU A 158 1.00 -12.44 -5.86
C GLU A 158 1.75 -13.37 -6.82
N TYR A 159 2.27 -12.83 -7.92
CA TYR A 159 3.11 -13.59 -8.86
C TYR A 159 4.35 -14.16 -8.15
N TYR A 160 5.09 -13.30 -7.43
CA TYR A 160 6.28 -13.71 -6.71
C TYR A 160 6.01 -14.76 -5.64
N LYS A 161 4.87 -14.68 -4.95
CA LYS A 161 4.48 -15.68 -3.93
C LYS A 161 4.09 -17.02 -4.55
N THR A 162 3.41 -16.99 -5.69
CA THR A 162 2.95 -18.19 -6.39
C THR A 162 4.13 -18.99 -6.96
N TYR A 163 5.06 -18.33 -7.64
CA TYR A 163 6.19 -18.98 -8.31
C TYR A 163 7.49 -18.94 -7.50
N MET A 164 7.41 -18.71 -6.19
CA MET A 164 8.57 -18.50 -5.31
C MET A 164 9.65 -19.58 -5.48
N ASN A 165 9.26 -20.87 -5.45
CA ASN A 165 10.22 -21.98 -5.51
C ASN A 165 10.96 -22.05 -6.86
N GLU A 166 10.31 -21.64 -7.95
CA GLU A 166 10.89 -21.65 -9.30
C GLU A 166 11.75 -20.40 -9.53
N LEU A 167 11.35 -19.26 -8.96
CA LEU A 167 12.03 -17.98 -9.15
C LEU A 167 13.29 -17.83 -8.30
N VAL A 168 13.33 -18.36 -7.07
CA VAL A 168 14.44 -18.16 -6.12
C VAL A 168 15.83 -18.47 -6.73
N PRO A 169 16.04 -19.61 -7.43
CA PRO A 169 17.34 -19.89 -8.06
C PRO A 169 17.73 -18.88 -9.16
N HIS A 170 16.75 -18.36 -9.89
CA HIS A 170 16.97 -17.39 -10.96
C HIS A 170 17.28 -16.01 -10.40
N LEU A 171 16.57 -15.60 -9.34
CA LEU A 171 16.80 -14.34 -8.64
C LEU A 171 18.16 -14.32 -7.93
N GLU A 172 18.54 -15.43 -7.29
CA GLU A 172 19.87 -15.56 -6.66
C GLU A 172 21.00 -15.37 -7.68
N LYS A 173 20.85 -15.92 -8.88
CA LYS A 173 21.82 -15.75 -9.96
C LYS A 173 21.80 -14.35 -10.57
N LEU A 174 20.67 -13.65 -10.54
CA LEU A 174 20.53 -12.31 -11.12
C LEU A 174 21.17 -11.22 -10.26
N PHE A 175 21.06 -11.36 -8.93
CA PHE A 175 21.50 -10.33 -7.98
C PHE A 175 22.90 -10.55 -7.39
N ASN A 176 23.54 -11.69 -7.69
CA ASN A 176 24.93 -12.00 -7.33
C ASN A 176 25.83 -12.00 -8.56
#